data_AF-A0A7X6PP86-F1
#
_entry.id   AF-A0A7X6PP86-F1
#
_cell.length_a   1.000
_cell.length_b   1.000
_cell.length_c   1.000
_cell.angle_alpha   90.00
_cell.angle_beta   90.00
_cell.angle_gamma   90.00
#
_symmetry.space_group_name_H-M   'P 1'
#
loop_
_entity.id
_entity.type
_entity.pdbx_description
1 polymer ?
#
loop_
_entity_poly.entity_id
_entity_poly.type
_entity_poly.pdbx_seq_one_letter_code
_entity_poly.pdbx_strand_id
1 'polypeptide(L)'
;MINHTVRTYRSAEDFPHEEHLAYKIARVAADPVEVPEETKEMIINRIIDNAAVQAAAVLRRPVTSARVMAQARPVTDGRGASVFGLPGKYAAEWAALANGTAVRELDFHDTFLAADYSHPGDNIPPILAAA
;
A
#
# COMPACT_ATOMS: atom_id res chain seq x y z
N MET A 1 -20.80 -3.77 -14.83
CA MET A 1 -19.40 -3.57 -15.25
C MET A 1 -19.35 -2.35 -16.15
N ILE A 2 -18.63 -1.30 -15.74
CA ILE A 2 -18.45 -0.08 -16.56
C ILE A 2 -17.14 -0.26 -17.32
N ASN A 3 -17.18 -0.15 -18.64
CA ASN A 3 -15.98 -0.21 -19.48
C ASN A 3 -15.53 1.21 -19.81
N HIS A 4 -14.30 1.56 -19.45
CA HIS A 4 -13.68 2.82 -19.83
C HIS A 4 -12.73 2.60 -21.01
N THR A 5 -12.90 3.38 -22.08
CA THR A 5 -11.91 3.42 -23.17
C THR A 5 -10.84 4.44 -22.82
N VAL A 6 -9.58 3.98 -22.71
CA VAL A 6 -8.43 4.83 -22.40
C VAL A 6 -7.59 5.02 -23.66
N ARG A 7 -7.21 6.27 -23.95
CA ARG A 7 -6.32 6.63 -25.05
C ARG A 7 -5.40 7.76 -24.62
N THR A 8 -4.34 8.00 -25.39
CA THR A 8 -3.54 9.21 -25.27
C THR A 8 -4.29 10.40 -25.89
N TYR A 9 -4.05 11.59 -25.33
CA TYR A 9 -4.61 12.87 -25.79
C TYR A 9 -3.47 13.85 -26.05
N ARG A 10 -3.55 14.65 -27.11
CA ARG A 10 -2.61 15.77 -27.30
C ARG A 10 -2.91 16.87 -26.30
N SER A 11 -1.88 17.61 -25.88
CA SER A 11 -2.03 18.72 -24.92
C SER A 11 -2.95 19.86 -25.41
N ALA A 12 -3.18 19.98 -26.72
CA ALA A 12 -4.08 20.97 -27.32
C ALA A 12 -5.52 20.47 -27.51
N GLU A 13 -5.80 19.20 -27.24
CA GLU A 13 -7.18 18.68 -27.26
C GLU A 13 -7.90 19.10 -25.98
N ASP A 14 -9.20 19.43 -26.11
CA ASP A 14 -10.05 19.57 -24.94
C ASP A 14 -10.18 18.20 -24.25
N PHE A 15 -9.76 18.12 -22.99
CA PHE A 15 -9.69 16.87 -22.23
C PHE A 15 -10.21 17.12 -20.81
N PRO A 16 -11.54 17.03 -20.60
CA PRO A 16 -12.18 17.33 -19.33
C PRO A 16 -11.70 16.38 -18.23
N HIS A 17 -11.67 16.86 -16.99
CA HIS A 17 -11.06 16.16 -15.86
C HIS A 17 -11.73 14.81 -15.59
N GLU A 18 -13.04 14.71 -15.81
CA GLU A 18 -13.84 13.50 -15.62
C GLU A 18 -13.41 12.36 -16.56
N GLU A 19 -12.81 12.69 -17.70
CA GLU A 19 -12.31 11.72 -18.66
C GLU A 19 -10.90 11.22 -18.32
N HIS A 20 -10.20 11.89 -17.40
CA HIS A 20 -8.85 11.51 -16.97
C HIS A 20 -8.90 10.14 -16.28
N LEU A 21 -7.93 9.28 -16.58
CA LEU A 21 -7.82 7.97 -15.92
C LEU A 21 -7.71 8.11 -14.40
N ALA A 22 -6.98 9.12 -13.92
CA ALA A 22 -6.84 9.42 -12.51
C ALA A 22 -8.19 9.74 -11.85
N TYR A 23 -9.06 10.51 -12.52
CA TYR A 23 -10.41 10.78 -12.02
C TYR A 23 -11.24 9.50 -11.93
N LYS A 24 -11.22 8.67 -12.98
CA LYS A 24 -11.93 7.38 -13.00
C LYS A 24 -11.46 6.44 -11.89
N ILE A 25 -10.15 6.36 -11.63
CA ILE A 25 -9.58 5.59 -10.51
C ILE A 25 -10.03 6.18 -9.16
N ALA A 26 -10.02 7.50 -9.00
CA ALA A 26 -10.47 8.15 -7.76
C ALA A 26 -11.95 7.89 -7.48
N ARG A 27 -12.79 7.83 -8.51
CA ARG A 27 -14.20 7.45 -8.39
C ARG A 27 -14.39 6.02 -7.90
N VAL A 28 -13.56 5.08 -8.35
CA VAL A 28 -13.58 3.68 -7.87
C VAL A 28 -13.09 3.61 -6.41
N ALA A 29 -12.01 4.32 -6.07
CA ALA A 29 -11.47 4.33 -4.70
C ALA A 29 -12.42 4.92 -3.67
N ALA A 30 -13.31 5.84 -4.08
CA ALA A 30 -14.31 6.49 -3.23
C ALA A 30 -15.71 5.88 -3.36
N ASP A 31 -15.88 4.78 -4.10
CA ASP A 31 -17.17 4.12 -4.29
C ASP A 31 -17.64 3.50 -2.96
N PRO A 32 -18.81 3.90 -2.40
CA PRO A 32 -19.31 3.38 -1.13
C PRO A 32 -19.93 1.98 -1.27
N VAL A 33 -19.52 1.20 -2.28
CA VAL A 33 -20.00 -0.16 -2.51
C VAL A 33 -19.81 -1.02 -1.25
N GLU A 34 -20.82 -1.83 -0.96
CA GLU A 34 -20.77 -2.76 0.16
C GLU A 34 -19.60 -3.75 -0.03
N VAL A 35 -18.86 -4.01 1.06
CA VAL A 35 -17.81 -5.02 1.08
C VAL A 35 -18.44 -6.36 1.49
N PRO A 36 -18.51 -7.36 0.60
CA PRO A 36 -19.06 -8.66 0.94
C PRO A 36 -18.29 -9.32 2.09
N GLU A 37 -18.96 -10.08 2.96
CA GLU A 37 -18.33 -10.65 4.16
C GLU A 37 -17.13 -11.55 3.80
N GLU A 38 -17.24 -12.37 2.75
CA GLU A 38 -16.15 -13.22 2.25
C GLU A 38 -14.91 -12.39 1.85
N THR A 39 -15.13 -11.20 1.27
CA THR A 39 -14.06 -10.28 0.87
C THR A 39 -13.39 -9.69 2.11
N LYS A 40 -14.18 -9.28 3.09
CA LYS A 40 -13.70 -8.75 4.37
C LYS A 40 -12.87 -9.78 5.13
N GLU A 41 -13.32 -11.04 5.20
CA GLU A 41 -12.55 -12.14 5.81
C GLU A 41 -11.19 -12.32 5.12
N MET A 42 -11.17 -12.28 3.79
CA MET A 42 -9.92 -12.38 3.04
C MET A 42 -9.00 -11.16 3.24
N ILE A 43 -9.54 -9.94 3.35
CA ILE A 43 -8.74 -8.74 3.68
C ILE A 43 -8.06 -8.90 5.05
N ILE A 44 -8.78 -9.43 6.05
CA ILE A 44 -8.21 -9.71 7.38
C ILE A 44 -7.04 -10.69 7.26
N ASN A 45 -7.22 -11.79 6.50
CA ASN A 45 -6.15 -12.75 6.24
C ASN A 45 -4.93 -12.10 5.58
N ARG A 46 -5.13 -11.17 4.64
CA ARG A 46 -4.02 -10.46 3.97
C ARG A 46 -3.24 -9.54 4.91
N ILE A 47 -3.90 -8.87 5.84
CA ILE A 47 -3.22 -8.06 6.86
C ILE A 47 -2.38 -8.95 7.78
N ILE A 48 -2.93 -10.09 8.21
CA ILE A 48 -2.23 -11.06 9.07
C ILE A 48 -1.01 -11.65 8.34
N ASP A 49 -1.20 -12.06 7.08
CA ASP A 49 -0.13 -12.60 6.22
C ASP A 49 1.02 -11.60 6.06
N ASN A 50 0.71 -10.33 5.75
CA ASN A 50 1.73 -9.29 5.68
C ASN A 50 2.46 -9.06 7.01
N ALA A 51 1.77 -9.13 8.15
CA ALA A 51 2.41 -9.02 9.45
C ALA A 51 3.37 -10.21 9.70
N ALA A 52 2.98 -11.42 9.29
CA ALA A 52 3.81 -12.62 9.40
C ALA A 52 5.06 -12.54 8.51
N VAL A 53 4.91 -12.09 7.25
CA VAL A 53 6.04 -11.92 6.33
C VAL A 53 7.01 -10.84 6.83
N GLN A 54 6.50 -9.73 7.36
CA GLN A 54 7.34 -8.71 8.00
C GLN A 54 8.15 -9.26 9.19
N ALA A 55 7.51 -10.08 10.03
CA ALA A 55 8.20 -10.73 11.15
C ALA A 55 9.31 -11.67 10.66
N ALA A 56 9.07 -12.44 9.60
CA ALA A 56 10.07 -13.31 8.99
C ALA A 56 11.22 -12.52 8.35
N ALA A 57 10.93 -11.36 7.75
CA ALA A 57 11.90 -10.52 7.05
C ALA A 57 12.67 -9.55 7.97
N VAL A 58 12.32 -9.44 9.25
CA VAL A 58 12.75 -8.34 10.14
C VAL A 58 14.27 -8.16 10.28
N LEU A 59 15.04 -9.25 10.12
CA LEU A 59 16.51 -9.29 10.23
C LEU A 59 17.22 -9.15 8.88
N ARG A 60 16.48 -9.06 7.77
CA ARG A 60 17.06 -8.90 6.44
C ARG A 60 17.71 -7.52 6.33
N ARG A 61 18.84 -7.45 5.62
CA ARG A 61 19.64 -6.22 5.51
C ARG A 61 18.87 -5.04 4.90
N PRO A 62 18.10 -5.21 3.80
CA PRO A 62 17.30 -4.11 3.25
C PRO A 62 16.25 -3.61 4.25
N VAL A 63 15.55 -4.54 4.90
CA VAL A 63 14.55 -4.24 5.94
C VAL A 63 15.16 -3.48 7.11
N THR A 64 16.31 -3.92 7.61
CA THR A 64 17.04 -3.24 8.69
C THR A 64 17.45 -1.83 8.27
N SER A 65 17.93 -1.65 7.04
CA SER A 65 18.34 -0.34 6.52
C SER A 65 17.14 0.62 6.45
N ALA A 66 15.99 0.15 5.97
CA ALA A 66 14.77 0.95 5.90
C ALA A 66 14.24 1.33 7.29
N ARG A 67 14.32 0.42 8.27
CA ARG A 67 13.98 0.71 9.67
C ARG A 67 14.88 1.79 10.27
N VAL A 68 16.19 1.75 10.02
CA VAL A 68 17.13 2.80 10.48
C VAL A 68 16.79 4.15 9.84
N MET A 69 16.43 4.19 8.56
CA MET A 69 15.99 5.43 7.90
C MET A 69 14.74 6.00 8.56
N ALA A 70 13.76 5.16 8.90
CA ALA A 70 12.56 5.59 9.62
C ALA A 70 12.88 6.09 11.03
N GLN A 71 13.80 5.44 11.76
CA GLN A 71 14.23 5.87 13.10
C GLN A 71 14.83 7.28 13.12
N ALA A 72 15.39 7.74 12.01
CA ALA A 72 15.89 9.10 11.86
C ALA A 72 14.78 10.15 11.66
N ARG A 73 13.49 9.76 11.73
CA ARG A 73 12.31 10.61 11.47
C ARG A 73 11.21 10.40 12.53
N PRO A 74 11.53 10.56 13.83
CA PRO A 74 10.54 10.38 14.90
C PRO A 74 9.45 11.46 14.85
N VAL A 75 8.23 11.09 15.23
CA VAL A 75 7.08 11.99 15.35
C VAL A 75 6.52 11.88 16.77
N THR A 76 6.48 13.00 17.49
CA THR A 76 6.14 13.04 18.93
C THR A 76 4.78 13.65 19.25
N ASP A 77 4.10 14.20 18.26
CA ASP A 77 2.79 14.87 18.43
C ASP A 77 1.59 13.90 18.37
N GLY A 78 1.87 12.59 18.32
CA GLY A 78 0.86 11.53 18.26
C GLY A 78 0.35 11.19 16.86
N ARG A 79 0.72 11.95 15.82
CA ARG A 79 0.24 11.77 14.43
C ARG A 79 1.17 10.92 13.55
N GLY A 80 2.08 10.18 14.17
CA GLY A 80 3.02 9.33 13.44
C GLY A 80 2.54 7.89 13.25
N ALA A 81 3.16 7.21 12.30
CA ALA A 81 2.90 5.82 11.96
C ALA A 81 3.83 4.86 12.70
N SER A 82 3.38 3.62 12.88
CA SER A 82 4.17 2.55 13.51
C SER A 82 5.06 1.85 12.47
N VAL A 83 6.28 1.48 12.87
CA VAL A 83 7.15 0.58 12.09
C VAL A 83 7.23 -0.77 12.80
N PHE A 84 7.05 -1.86 12.06
CA PHE A 84 7.03 -3.20 12.63
C PHE A 84 8.33 -3.50 13.40
N GLY A 85 8.19 -3.99 14.62
CA GLY A 85 9.32 -4.32 15.51
C GLY A 85 10.12 -3.12 16.02
N LEU A 86 9.61 -1.88 15.91
CA LEU A 86 10.21 -0.69 16.54
C LEU A 86 9.24 -0.06 17.55
N PRO A 87 9.75 0.41 18.71
CA PRO A 87 8.96 1.27 19.58
C PRO A 87 8.82 2.67 18.97
N GLY A 88 7.78 3.41 19.36
CA GLY A 88 7.58 4.81 18.96
C GLY A 88 6.81 4.99 17.66
N LYS A 89 6.77 6.25 17.19
CA LYS A 89 6.03 6.71 16.01
C LYS A 89 6.94 7.50 15.09
N TYR A 90 6.76 7.33 13.79
CA TYR A 90 7.63 7.87 12.74
C TYR A 90 6.82 8.56 11.65
N ALA A 91 7.48 9.37 10.83
CA ALA A 91 6.85 10.00 9.67
C ALA A 91 6.25 8.93 8.73
N ALA A 92 5.01 9.15 8.28
CA ALA A 92 4.19 8.14 7.62
C ALA A 92 4.84 7.58 6.34
N GLU A 93 5.47 8.45 5.54
CA GLU A 93 6.18 8.05 4.32
C GLU A 93 7.37 7.13 4.61
N TRP A 94 8.04 7.30 5.75
CA TRP A 94 9.15 6.44 6.17
C TRP A 94 8.66 5.14 6.79
N ALA A 95 7.54 5.16 7.50
CA ALA A 95 6.91 3.95 7.99
C ALA A 95 6.38 3.07 6.85
N ALA A 96 5.76 3.68 5.85
CA ALA A 96 5.33 3.03 4.62
C ALA A 96 6.50 2.35 3.90
N LEU A 97 7.62 3.06 3.73
CA LEU A 97 8.83 2.51 3.11
C LEU A 97 9.39 1.33 3.92
N ALA A 98 9.53 1.49 5.25
CA ALA A 98 10.13 0.47 6.11
C ALA A 98 9.29 -0.82 6.16
N ASN A 99 7.99 -0.69 6.39
CA ASN A 99 7.07 -1.82 6.45
C ASN A 99 6.86 -2.46 5.06
N GLY A 100 6.77 -1.64 4.00
CA GLY A 100 6.69 -2.10 2.61
C GLY A 100 7.91 -2.92 2.18
N THR A 101 9.11 -2.44 2.52
CA THR A 101 10.35 -3.20 2.28
C THR A 101 10.29 -4.57 2.97
N ALA A 102 9.80 -4.62 4.22
CA ALA A 102 9.68 -5.87 4.97
C ALA A 102 8.65 -6.85 4.40
N VAL A 103 7.49 -6.36 3.95
CA VAL A 103 6.45 -7.18 3.29
C VAL A 103 6.98 -7.80 1.99
N ARG A 104 7.71 -7.04 1.18
CA ARG A 104 8.17 -7.48 -0.15
C ARG A 104 9.46 -8.31 -0.13
N GLU A 105 10.32 -8.15 0.87
CA GLU A 105 11.68 -8.69 0.90
C GLU A 105 11.79 -10.20 0.63
N LEU A 106 10.84 -11.00 1.12
CA LEU A 106 10.91 -12.46 0.99
C LEU A 106 10.08 -13.03 -0.16
N ASP A 107 9.28 -12.20 -0.83
CA ASP A 107 8.36 -12.65 -1.88
C ASP A 107 7.40 -13.78 -1.43
N PHE A 108 6.96 -13.72 -0.16
CA PHE A 108 6.10 -14.75 0.46
C PHE A 108 4.64 -14.32 0.63
N HIS A 109 4.34 -13.05 0.43
CA HIS A 109 2.98 -12.54 0.54
C HIS A 109 2.19 -12.80 -0.74
N ASP A 110 0.95 -12.32 -0.80
CA ASP A 110 0.00 -12.60 -1.88
C ASP A 110 0.55 -12.40 -3.30
N THR A 111 -0.06 -13.05 -4.28
CA THR A 111 0.28 -12.87 -5.69
C THR A 111 -1.00 -12.78 -6.49
N PHE A 112 -1.06 -11.83 -7.41
CA PHE A 112 -2.13 -11.68 -8.38
C PHE A 112 -1.59 -11.93 -9.79
N LEU A 113 -2.07 -13.00 -10.40
CA LEU A 113 -1.66 -13.43 -11.74
C LEU A 113 -2.72 -13.02 -12.75
N ALA A 114 -2.40 -12.04 -13.59
CA ALA A 114 -3.25 -11.58 -14.69
C ALA A 114 -2.42 -11.39 -15.96
N ALA A 115 -2.82 -10.47 -16.85
CA ALA A 115 -2.01 -10.09 -18.00
C ALA A 115 -0.63 -9.58 -17.58
N ASP A 116 -0.60 -8.82 -16.47
CA ASP A 116 0.61 -8.50 -15.71
C ASP A 116 0.54 -9.19 -14.34
N TYR A 117 1.71 -9.55 -13.80
CA TYR A 117 1.83 -10.11 -12.46
C TYR A 117 2.02 -8.99 -11.44
N SER A 118 1.47 -9.15 -10.24
CA SER A 118 1.63 -8.16 -9.16
C SER A 118 1.42 -8.78 -7.78
N HIS A 119 1.73 -8.00 -6.74
CA HIS A 119 1.45 -8.36 -5.35
C HIS A 119 0.61 -7.24 -4.69
N PRO A 120 -0.73 -7.34 -4.67
CA PRO A 120 -1.60 -6.31 -4.11
C PRO A 120 -1.31 -5.99 -2.64
N GLY A 121 -0.81 -6.97 -1.88
CA GLY A 121 -0.38 -6.85 -0.50
C GLY A 121 0.69 -5.78 -0.26
N ASP A 122 1.46 -5.40 -1.28
CA ASP A 122 2.41 -4.28 -1.22
C ASP A 122 1.76 -2.94 -0.84
N ASN A 123 0.44 -2.80 -1.04
CA ASN A 123 -0.30 -1.56 -0.73
C ASN A 123 -0.78 -1.48 0.73
N ILE A 124 -0.75 -2.57 1.50
CA ILE A 124 -1.21 -2.56 2.90
C ILE A 124 -0.31 -1.66 3.78
N PRO A 125 1.03 -1.73 3.71
CA PRO A 125 1.90 -0.87 4.52
C PRO A 125 1.67 0.64 4.37
N PRO A 126 1.59 1.22 3.15
CA PRO A 126 1.30 2.65 3.01
C PRO A 126 -0.12 3.03 3.46
N ILE A 127 -1.13 2.16 3.25
CA ILE A 127 -2.49 2.41 3.76
C ILE A 127 -2.50 2.49 5.29
N LEU A 128 -1.86 1.52 5.97
CA LEU A 128 -1.75 1.52 7.43
C LEU A 128 -0.91 2.66 7.98
N ALA A 129 0.08 3.15 7.23
CA ALA A 129 0.87 4.30 7.64
C ALA A 129 0.09 5.62 7.56
N ALA A 130 -0.91 5.70 6.67
CA ALA A 130 -1.75 6.89 6.49
C ALA A 130 -3.02 6.93 7.35
N ALA A 131 -3.46 5.77 7.86
CA ALA A 131 -4.65 5.60 8.70
C ALA A 131 -4.45 6.09 10.15
#